data_AF-A0A914D0X8-F1
#
_entry.id   AF-A0A914D0X8-F1
#
_cell.length_a   1.000
_cell.length_b   1.000
_cell.length_c   1.000
_cell.angle_alpha   90.00
_cell.angle_beta   90.00
_cell.angle_gamma   90.00
#
_symmetry.space_group_name_H-M   'P 1'
#
loop_
_entity.id
_entity.type
_entity.pdbx_description
1 polymer ?
#
loop_
_entity_poly.entity_id
_entity_poly.type
_entity_poly.pdbx_seq_one_letter_code
_entity_poly.pdbx_strand_id
1 'polypeptide(L)'
;EIIDNEVIENIKSTQNKDQEVPDDVVGFSDEEIKAMLKSIYFHVDSEYFSTKIGDLLARRLSFDGTQMDGHVDNQLKGGATAILALIVGRRLYIANCGNSIAILIKEIGNELSLFPIYQLHENHEVGEMERIRKLGLPDPRVVKNPTRCFGDYFRKGGYKENQLLKEATSEPIIVEPTVIGGVNMDDAFRFLLFVSPTVVRAIHIIKPSANVNETLAEWIVAEIKNNRTIESVAQKVLDNICHQYDGVLKTKIASSQKSITRDSMSMLFIPLCSNMVEKLDPENEVREQQILTQTNGDSNNCVQPYVDFSEFETSELRDTVLAKIESLKQYYKDKKTMHIITEE
;
A
#
# COMPACT_ATOMS: atom_id res chain seq x y z
N GLU A 1 -3.59 -5.42 18.98
CA GLU A 1 -5.04 -5.21 19.21
C GLU A 1 -5.75 -5.86 18.06
N ILE A 2 -6.69 -6.74 18.37
CA ILE A 2 -7.47 -7.49 17.40
C ILE A 2 -8.14 -6.45 16.49
N ILE A 3 -8.03 -6.60 15.17
CA ILE A 3 -9.01 -5.97 14.27
C ILE A 3 -10.32 -6.57 14.72
N ASP A 4 -11.05 -5.82 15.55
CA ASP A 4 -12.31 -6.28 16.07
C ASP A 4 -13.15 -6.65 14.85
N ASN A 5 -13.57 -7.93 14.82
CA ASN A 5 -14.64 -8.33 13.92
C ASN A 5 -15.82 -7.36 14.09
N GLU A 6 -15.95 -6.70 15.24
CA GLU A 6 -16.84 -5.57 15.51
C GLU A 6 -16.63 -4.35 14.58
N VAL A 7 -15.43 -3.99 14.12
CA VAL A 7 -15.24 -2.87 13.16
C VAL A 7 -15.71 -3.27 11.76
N ILE A 8 -15.38 -4.47 11.31
CA ILE A 8 -15.88 -5.01 10.03
C ILE A 8 -17.40 -5.22 10.09
N GLU A 9 -17.91 -5.73 11.22
CA GLU A 9 -19.34 -5.87 11.47
C GLU A 9 -20.03 -4.51 11.65
N ASN A 10 -19.39 -3.49 12.21
CA ASN A 10 -19.94 -2.13 12.33
C ASN A 10 -20.03 -1.44 10.97
N ILE A 11 -19.07 -1.68 10.08
CA ILE A 11 -19.15 -1.26 8.67
C ILE A 11 -20.26 -2.02 7.93
N LYS A 12 -20.55 -3.28 8.31
CA LYS A 12 -21.67 -4.06 7.76
C LYS A 12 -23.03 -3.73 8.40
N SER A 13 -23.07 -3.34 9.67
CA SER A 13 -24.31 -3.12 10.44
C SER A 13 -24.85 -1.70 10.28
N THR A 14 -24.02 -0.74 9.88
CA THR A 14 -24.46 0.59 9.41
C THR A 14 -24.94 0.59 7.96
N GLN A 15 -24.95 -0.57 7.28
CA GLN A 15 -25.57 -0.72 5.97
C GLN A 15 -27.09 -0.80 6.14
N ASN A 16 -27.82 0.20 5.63
CA ASN A 16 -29.27 0.12 5.50
C ASN A 16 -29.62 -1.16 4.71
N LYS A 17 -30.48 -1.99 5.30
CA LYS A 17 -30.95 -3.27 4.73
C LYS A 17 -31.79 -3.13 3.44
N ASP A 18 -32.03 -1.92 2.96
CA ASP A 18 -33.03 -1.63 1.93
C ASP A 18 -32.48 -0.93 0.67
N GLN A 19 -31.30 -1.33 0.19
CA GLN A 19 -30.89 -1.03 -1.19
C GLN A 19 -30.18 -2.24 -1.82
N GLU A 20 -30.99 -3.14 -2.39
CA GLU A 20 -30.53 -4.04 -3.46
C GLU A 20 -30.09 -3.18 -4.65
N VAL A 21 -28.79 -2.89 -4.72
CA VAL A 21 -28.18 -2.35 -5.93
C VAL A 21 -28.04 -3.51 -6.91
N PRO A 22 -28.47 -3.39 -8.18
CA PRO A 22 -28.36 -4.47 -9.15
C PRO A 22 -26.91 -4.92 -9.28
N ASP A 23 -26.67 -6.23 -9.25
CA ASP A 23 -25.34 -6.88 -9.32
C ASP A 23 -24.61 -6.71 -10.67
N ASP A 24 -25.09 -5.84 -11.56
CA ASP A 24 -24.62 -5.74 -12.94
C ASP A 24 -23.84 -4.45 -13.23
N VAL A 25 -22.65 -4.31 -12.64
CA VAL A 25 -21.62 -3.41 -13.18
C VAL A 25 -20.23 -4.06 -13.05
N VAL A 26 -19.77 -4.65 -14.16
CA VAL A 26 -18.48 -5.32 -14.43
C VAL A 26 -18.38 -6.75 -13.87
N GLY A 27 -18.45 -7.74 -14.77
CA GLY A 27 -18.63 -9.17 -14.51
C GLY A 27 -17.47 -9.93 -13.87
N PHE A 28 -16.94 -9.43 -12.74
CA PHE A 28 -16.11 -10.20 -11.82
C PHE A 28 -16.74 -10.16 -10.42
N SER A 29 -16.91 -11.32 -9.81
CA SER A 29 -17.30 -11.47 -8.41
C SER A 29 -16.23 -10.92 -7.45
N ASP A 30 -16.63 -10.60 -6.22
CA ASP A 30 -15.71 -10.14 -5.18
C ASP A 30 -14.57 -11.14 -4.94
N GLU A 31 -14.87 -12.44 -5.02
CA GLU A 31 -13.91 -13.54 -4.85
C GLU A 31 -12.91 -13.60 -5.99
N GLU A 32 -13.34 -13.39 -7.24
CA GLU A 32 -12.45 -13.31 -8.41
C GLU A 32 -11.52 -12.10 -8.32
N ILE A 33 -12.02 -10.94 -7.90
CA ILE A 33 -11.20 -9.75 -7.69
C ILE A 33 -10.17 -9.99 -6.58
N LYS A 34 -10.57 -10.58 -5.45
CA LYS A 34 -9.65 -10.94 -4.36
C LYS A 34 -8.57 -11.93 -4.83
N ALA A 35 -8.96 -12.94 -5.61
CA ALA A 35 -8.03 -13.92 -6.16
C ALA A 35 -7.04 -13.28 -7.14
N MET A 36 -7.53 -12.40 -8.02
CA MET A 36 -6.71 -11.62 -8.94
C MET A 36 -5.68 -10.77 -8.19
N LEU A 37 -6.11 -10.03 -7.16
CA LEU A 37 -5.21 -9.20 -6.34
C LEU A 37 -4.11 -10.04 -5.67
N LYS A 38 -4.45 -11.23 -5.13
CA LYS A 38 -3.45 -12.17 -4.61
C LYS A 38 -2.48 -12.63 -5.70
N SER A 39 -2.99 -13.00 -6.87
CA SER A 39 -2.17 -13.46 -7.99
C SER A 39 -1.19 -12.40 -8.47
N ILE A 40 -1.56 -11.12 -8.46
CA ILE A 40 -0.67 -10.00 -8.83
C ILE A 40 0.54 -9.95 -7.89
N TYR A 41 0.31 -10.06 -6.57
CA TYR A 41 1.40 -10.04 -5.58
C TYR A 41 2.36 -11.21 -5.78
N PHE A 42 1.84 -12.43 -5.97
CA PHE A 42 2.67 -13.59 -6.26
C PHE A 42 3.45 -13.46 -7.58
N HIS A 43 2.81 -12.92 -8.62
CA HIS A 43 3.45 -12.72 -9.92
C HIS A 43 4.64 -11.75 -9.82
N VAL A 44 4.45 -10.60 -9.18
CA VAL A 44 5.51 -9.59 -9.01
C VAL A 44 6.68 -10.14 -8.19
N ASP A 45 6.40 -10.89 -7.11
CA ASP A 45 7.45 -11.52 -6.30
C ASP A 45 8.22 -12.58 -7.10
N SER A 46 7.50 -13.45 -7.81
CA SER A 46 8.09 -14.48 -8.67
C SER A 46 8.93 -13.88 -9.78
N GLU A 47 8.51 -12.77 -10.38
CA GLU A 47 9.28 -12.05 -11.40
C GLU A 47 10.57 -11.47 -10.82
N TYR A 48 10.52 -10.92 -9.60
CA TYR A 48 11.73 -10.46 -8.90
C TYR A 48 12.74 -11.60 -8.71
N PHE A 49 12.30 -12.76 -8.19
CA PHE A 49 13.19 -13.91 -7.96
C PHE A 49 13.76 -14.50 -9.25
N SER A 50 12.93 -14.61 -10.30
CA SER A 50 13.35 -15.22 -11.57
C SER A 50 14.20 -14.30 -12.44
N THR A 51 13.82 -13.02 -12.57
CA THR A 51 14.43 -12.12 -13.56
C THR A 51 15.45 -11.14 -12.98
N LYS A 52 15.31 -10.74 -11.71
CA LYS A 52 16.17 -9.71 -11.11
C LYS A 52 17.33 -10.30 -10.31
N ILE A 53 17.06 -11.33 -9.52
CA ILE A 53 18.07 -11.90 -8.62
C ILE A 53 18.51 -13.32 -8.98
N GLY A 54 17.88 -13.97 -9.96
CA GLY A 54 18.24 -15.33 -10.39
C GLY A 54 19.72 -15.45 -10.78
N ASP A 55 20.21 -14.56 -11.63
CA ASP A 55 21.62 -14.53 -12.05
C ASP A 55 22.57 -14.21 -10.89
N LEU A 56 22.16 -13.33 -9.96
CA LEU A 56 22.93 -13.00 -8.76
C LEU A 56 23.06 -14.21 -7.83
N LEU A 57 21.99 -15.00 -7.68
CA LEU A 57 22.00 -16.24 -6.91
C LEU A 57 22.89 -17.31 -7.55
N ALA A 58 22.81 -17.50 -8.86
CA ALA A 58 23.68 -18.42 -9.59
C ALA A 58 25.16 -18.03 -9.44
N ARG A 59 25.46 -16.73 -9.56
CA ARG A 59 26.79 -16.18 -9.35
C ARG A 59 27.28 -16.40 -7.91
N ARG A 60 26.42 -16.17 -6.91
CA ARG A 60 26.72 -16.40 -5.49
C ARG A 60 27.10 -17.87 -5.22
N LEU A 61 26.37 -18.81 -5.80
CA LEU A 61 26.65 -20.25 -5.66
C LEU A 61 27.93 -20.70 -6.39
N SER A 62 28.35 -19.96 -7.42
CA SER A 62 29.55 -20.28 -8.21
C SER A 62 30.86 -19.87 -7.53
N PHE A 63 30.80 -19.04 -6.48
CA PHE A 63 31.98 -18.66 -5.72
C PHE A 63 32.28 -19.70 -4.62
N ASP A 64 33.36 -20.47 -4.82
CA ASP A 64 33.90 -21.40 -3.82
C ASP A 64 34.50 -20.64 -2.63
N GLY A 65 33.67 -20.22 -1.67
CA GLY A 65 33.97 -19.99 -0.25
C GLY A 65 35.11 -19.05 0.21
N THR A 66 36.08 -18.70 -0.64
CA THR A 66 37.33 -18.00 -0.28
C THR A 66 37.33 -16.54 -0.67
N GLN A 67 36.39 -16.11 -1.52
CA GLN A 67 36.10 -14.70 -1.80
C GLN A 67 34.58 -14.51 -1.89
N MET A 68 33.92 -14.52 -0.74
CA MET A 68 32.54 -14.05 -0.64
C MET A 68 32.54 -12.55 -0.94
N ASP A 69 32.11 -12.20 -2.15
CA ASP A 69 31.92 -10.82 -2.54
C ASP A 69 30.69 -10.27 -1.79
N GLY A 70 30.92 -9.60 -0.66
CA GLY A 70 29.88 -8.93 0.13
C GLY A 70 29.04 -7.96 -0.71
N HIS A 71 29.50 -7.58 -1.90
CA HIS A 71 28.72 -6.84 -2.88
C HIS A 71 27.52 -7.63 -3.41
N VAL A 72 27.65 -8.93 -3.71
CA VAL A 72 26.54 -9.77 -4.21
C VAL A 72 25.48 -9.96 -3.11
N ASP A 73 25.92 -10.26 -1.89
CA ASP A 73 25.00 -10.36 -0.75
C ASP A 73 24.26 -9.04 -0.49
N ASN A 74 24.92 -7.91 -0.68
CA ASN A 74 24.26 -6.60 -0.54
C ASN A 74 23.25 -6.32 -1.66
N GLN A 75 23.45 -6.83 -2.87
CA GLN A 75 22.47 -6.73 -3.96
C GLN A 75 21.26 -7.67 -3.77
N LEU A 76 21.45 -8.78 -3.06
CA LEU A 76 20.38 -9.72 -2.70
C LEU A 76 19.59 -9.29 -1.46
N LYS A 77 20.13 -8.34 -0.68
CA LYS A 77 19.43 -7.73 0.45
C LYS A 77 18.40 -6.75 -0.05
N GLY A 78 17.24 -6.79 0.60
CA GLY A 78 16.18 -5.82 0.37
C GLY A 78 14.84 -6.51 0.21
N GLY A 79 13.81 -5.84 0.70
CA GLY A 79 12.43 -6.23 0.51
C GLY A 79 11.57 -4.99 0.50
N ALA A 80 10.33 -5.14 0.05
CA ALA A 80 9.37 -4.05 0.01
C ALA A 80 8.04 -4.51 0.61
N THR A 81 7.36 -3.61 1.30
CA THR A 81 5.96 -3.78 1.66
C THR A 81 5.10 -3.04 0.65
N ALA A 82 3.89 -3.53 0.37
CA ALA A 82 2.96 -2.79 -0.47
C ALA A 82 1.54 -2.89 0.07
N ILE A 83 0.85 -1.77 0.04
CA ILE A 83 -0.60 -1.68 0.21
C ILE A 83 -1.19 -1.07 -1.06
N LEU A 84 -2.29 -1.64 -1.53
CA LEU A 84 -2.93 -1.29 -2.79
C LEU A 84 -4.42 -1.16 -2.58
N ALA A 85 -5.02 -0.11 -3.13
CA ALA A 85 -6.46 -0.02 -3.34
C ALA A 85 -6.81 -0.28 -4.79
N LEU A 86 -7.88 -1.04 -4.98
CA LEU A 86 -8.57 -1.20 -6.24
C LEU A 86 -10.02 -0.77 -6.04
N ILE A 87 -10.49 0.13 -6.90
CA ILE A 87 -11.88 0.57 -6.93
C ILE A 87 -12.49 0.06 -8.24
N VAL A 88 -13.52 -0.77 -8.13
CA VAL A 88 -14.28 -1.29 -9.28
C VAL A 88 -15.74 -0.90 -9.09
N GLY A 89 -16.26 -0.03 -9.96
CA GLY A 89 -17.57 0.59 -9.76
C GLY A 89 -17.60 1.36 -8.43
N ARG A 90 -18.50 0.96 -7.52
CA ARG A 90 -18.59 1.51 -6.15
C ARG A 90 -18.05 0.54 -5.08
N ARG A 91 -17.21 -0.44 -5.45
CA ARG A 91 -16.64 -1.40 -4.51
C ARG A 91 -15.15 -1.15 -4.32
N LEU A 92 -14.73 -1.02 -3.05
CA LEU A 92 -13.34 -0.85 -2.64
C LEU A 92 -12.74 -2.18 -2.18
N TYR A 93 -11.53 -2.45 -2.65
CA TYR A 93 -10.70 -3.59 -2.27
C TYR A 93 -9.33 -3.07 -1.83
N ILE A 94 -8.87 -3.48 -0.65
CA ILE A 94 -7.53 -3.21 -0.12
C ILE A 94 -6.75 -4.51 -0.03
N ALA A 95 -5.62 -4.57 -0.73
CA ALA A 95 -4.64 -5.64 -0.59
C ALA A 95 -3.41 -5.11 0.17
N ASN A 96 -3.03 -5.75 1.28
CA ASN A 96 -1.84 -5.37 2.04
C ASN A 96 -0.85 -6.54 2.12
N CYS A 97 0.42 -6.27 1.91
CA CYS A 97 1.55 -7.16 2.20
C CYS A 97 2.62 -6.37 2.96
N GLY A 98 2.51 -6.39 4.29
CA GLY A 98 3.49 -5.80 5.19
C GLY A 98 2.83 -5.03 6.32
N ASN A 99 3.41 -3.89 6.67
CA ASN A 99 2.98 -3.07 7.80
C ASN A 99 2.66 -1.62 7.42
N SER A 100 2.28 -1.41 6.15
CA SER A 100 1.59 -0.18 5.76
C SER A 100 0.14 -0.25 6.20
N ILE A 101 -0.48 0.90 6.43
CA ILE A 101 -1.87 0.99 6.91
C ILE A 101 -2.73 1.76 5.92
N ALA A 102 -4.02 1.42 5.86
CA ALA A 102 -5.02 2.10 5.03
C ALA A 102 -6.21 2.54 5.87
N ILE A 103 -6.57 3.82 5.83
CA ILE A 103 -7.68 4.34 6.63
C ILE A 103 -8.70 4.99 5.71
N LEU A 104 -9.95 4.55 5.81
CA LEU A 104 -11.08 5.12 5.11
C LEU A 104 -11.75 6.17 5.98
N ILE A 105 -11.98 7.36 5.44
CA ILE A 105 -12.58 8.47 6.17
C ILE A 105 -13.98 8.70 5.63
N LYS A 106 -14.97 8.63 6.51
CA LYS A 106 -16.38 8.81 6.20
C LYS A 106 -16.95 9.98 6.97
N GLU A 107 -17.77 10.79 6.31
CA GLU A 107 -18.55 11.84 6.97
C GLU A 107 -19.86 11.25 7.50
N ILE A 108 -20.07 11.32 8.81
CA ILE A 108 -21.30 10.86 9.46
C ILE A 108 -21.91 12.07 10.15
N GLY A 109 -23.06 12.53 9.63
CA GLY A 109 -23.62 13.82 10.00
C GLY A 109 -22.73 14.95 9.50
N ASN A 110 -22.01 15.62 10.41
CA ASN A 110 -21.04 16.69 10.14
C ASN A 110 -19.65 16.38 10.75
N GLU A 111 -19.39 15.13 11.13
CA GLU A 111 -18.12 14.70 11.71
C GLU A 111 -17.42 13.67 10.82
N LEU A 112 -16.09 13.75 10.78
CA LEU A 112 -15.27 12.78 10.06
C LEU A 112 -14.92 11.62 10.98
N SER A 113 -15.34 10.42 10.60
CA SER A 113 -15.07 9.16 11.27
C SER A 113 -14.05 8.36 10.46
N LEU A 114 -13.09 7.72 11.15
CA LEU A 114 -12.02 6.95 10.52
C LEU A 114 -12.25 5.45 10.70
N PHE A 115 -12.08 4.72 9.61
CA PHE A 115 -12.30 3.28 9.52
C PHE A 115 -11.01 2.61 9.03
N PRO A 116 -10.20 2.05 9.94
CA PRO A 116 -9.06 1.22 9.56
C PRO A 116 -9.50 0.06 8.66
N ILE A 117 -8.95 -0.01 7.44
CA ILE A 117 -9.24 -1.06 6.45
C ILE A 117 -7.95 -1.71 5.98
N TYR A 118 -7.23 -2.32 6.92
CA TYR A 118 -6.00 -3.06 6.66
C TYR A 118 -5.83 -4.18 7.68
N GLN A 119 -4.92 -5.11 7.37
CA GLN A 119 -4.38 -6.06 8.34
C GLN A 119 -2.86 -5.95 8.36
N LEU A 120 -2.27 -5.77 9.54
CA LEU A 120 -0.82 -5.72 9.70
C LEU A 120 -0.21 -7.12 9.62
N HIS A 121 0.99 -7.19 9.06
CA HIS A 121 1.81 -8.40 9.04
C HIS A 121 3.04 -8.21 9.92
N GLU A 122 2.79 -8.17 11.22
CA GLU A 122 3.80 -8.06 12.26
C GLU A 122 3.81 -9.31 13.16
N ASN A 123 4.96 -9.61 13.75
CA ASN A 123 5.20 -10.81 14.55
C ASN A 123 4.45 -10.86 15.89
N HIS A 124 3.68 -9.82 16.22
CA HIS A 124 2.80 -9.75 17.37
C HIS A 124 1.32 -9.78 16.99
N GLU A 125 1.01 -9.84 15.70
CA GLU A 125 -0.36 -10.04 15.21
C GLU A 125 -0.76 -11.50 15.38
N VAL A 126 -1.93 -11.75 15.99
CA VAL A 126 -2.36 -13.10 16.41
C VAL A 126 -2.27 -14.12 15.27
N GLY A 127 -2.79 -13.76 14.09
CA GLY A 127 -2.75 -14.65 12.92
C GLY A 127 -1.32 -14.95 12.42
N GLU A 128 -0.41 -13.97 12.48
CA GLU A 128 0.99 -14.16 12.09
C GLU A 128 1.76 -14.95 13.15
N MET A 129 1.49 -14.72 14.43
CA MET A 129 2.06 -15.50 15.53
C MET A 129 1.69 -16.97 15.40
N GLU A 130 0.43 -17.29 15.12
CA GLU A 130 -0.03 -18.65 14.88
C GLU A 130 0.62 -19.26 13.63
N ARG A 131 0.66 -18.51 12.52
CA ARG A 131 1.31 -18.95 11.28
C ARG A 131 2.78 -19.30 11.53
N ILE A 132 3.53 -18.42 12.17
CA ILE A 132 4.97 -18.62 12.45
C ILE A 132 5.19 -19.81 13.39
N ARG A 133 4.35 -19.98 14.42
CA ARG A 133 4.44 -21.16 15.31
C ARG A 133 4.19 -22.47 14.58
N LYS A 134 3.24 -22.50 13.62
CA LYS A 134 2.99 -23.68 12.78
C LYS A 134 4.18 -24.07 11.92
N LEU A 135 5.14 -23.15 11.70
CA LEU A 135 6.39 -23.44 11.01
C LEU A 135 7.45 -24.11 11.91
N GLY A 136 7.17 -24.33 13.20
CA GLY A 136 8.15 -24.86 14.15
C GLY A 136 9.01 -23.79 14.83
N LEU A 137 8.66 -22.50 14.70
CA LEU A 137 9.32 -21.40 15.39
C LEU A 137 8.51 -20.99 16.64
N PRO A 138 8.89 -21.43 17.86
CA PRO A 138 8.06 -21.25 19.06
C PRO A 138 7.94 -19.79 19.51
N ASP A 139 8.98 -18.98 19.28
CA ASP A 139 8.98 -17.54 19.53
C ASP A 139 8.83 -16.77 18.21
N PRO A 140 7.63 -16.21 17.89
CA PRO A 140 7.43 -15.43 16.67
C PRO A 140 8.38 -14.23 16.52
N ARG A 141 8.93 -13.70 17.62
CA ARG A 141 9.78 -12.50 17.61
C ARG A 141 11.15 -12.72 16.99
N VAL A 142 11.53 -13.97 16.75
CA VAL A 142 12.72 -14.32 15.96
C VAL A 142 12.57 -13.89 14.50
N VAL A 143 11.33 -13.88 14.00
CA VAL A 143 10.97 -13.30 12.71
C VAL A 143 10.80 -11.80 12.90
N LYS A 144 11.74 -11.00 12.40
CA LYS A 144 11.65 -9.54 12.46
C LYS A 144 10.53 -9.02 11.55
N ASN A 145 9.94 -7.89 11.90
CA ASN A 145 8.89 -7.27 11.08
C ASN A 145 9.50 -6.66 9.81
N PRO A 146 8.77 -6.66 8.68
CA PRO A 146 7.46 -7.29 8.48
C PRO A 146 7.58 -8.81 8.30
N THR A 147 6.51 -9.54 8.62
CA THR A 147 6.40 -11.02 8.46
C THR A 147 5.92 -11.42 7.07
N ARG A 148 5.45 -10.45 6.28
CA ARG A 148 5.13 -10.61 4.86
C ARG A 148 5.67 -9.42 4.05
N CYS A 149 6.32 -9.69 2.93
CA CYS A 149 6.87 -8.67 2.05
C CYS A 149 7.23 -9.24 0.66
N PHE A 150 7.55 -8.37 -0.28
CA PHE A 150 8.19 -8.71 -1.55
C PHE A 150 9.70 -8.87 -1.38
N GLY A 151 10.31 -9.73 -2.19
CA GLY A 151 11.74 -9.98 -2.22
C GLY A 151 12.25 -10.62 -0.93
N ASP A 152 13.33 -10.07 -0.37
CA ASP A 152 13.89 -10.49 0.92
C ASP A 152 14.40 -11.93 0.94
N TYR A 153 15.27 -12.24 -0.01
CA TYR A 153 15.79 -13.59 -0.25
C TYR A 153 16.27 -14.28 1.04
N PHE A 154 17.05 -13.59 1.88
CA PHE A 154 17.65 -14.17 3.09
C PHE A 154 16.64 -14.58 4.17
N ARG A 155 15.40 -14.10 4.12
CA ARG A 155 14.31 -14.51 5.01
C ARG A 155 13.22 -15.33 4.32
N LYS A 156 13.28 -15.44 2.98
CA LYS A 156 12.51 -16.34 2.12
C LYS A 156 13.40 -17.51 1.68
N GLY A 157 13.67 -17.72 0.39
CA GLY A 157 14.42 -18.87 -0.11
C GLY A 157 15.78 -19.18 0.57
N GLY A 158 16.46 -18.15 1.09
CA GLY A 158 17.72 -18.28 1.84
C GLY A 158 17.58 -18.48 3.36
N TYR A 159 16.37 -18.63 3.89
CA TYR A 159 16.12 -18.64 5.34
C TYR A 159 16.87 -19.72 6.12
N LYS A 160 17.26 -20.82 5.46
CA LYS A 160 18.07 -21.90 6.05
C LYS A 160 19.48 -21.46 6.44
N GLU A 161 19.99 -20.38 5.84
CA GLU A 161 21.27 -19.78 6.19
C GLU A 161 21.20 -18.95 7.49
N ASN A 162 19.99 -18.54 7.89
CA ASN A 162 19.77 -17.77 9.10
C ASN A 162 19.57 -18.69 10.31
N GLN A 163 20.48 -18.61 11.29
CA GLN A 163 20.45 -19.47 12.49
C GLN A 163 19.14 -19.40 13.27
N LEU A 164 18.43 -18.27 13.22
CA LEU A 164 17.16 -18.08 13.93
C LEU A 164 15.95 -18.64 13.16
N LEU A 165 16.09 -18.82 11.84
CA LEU A 165 14.98 -19.20 10.95
C LEU A 165 15.13 -20.62 10.38
N LYS A 166 16.34 -21.19 10.40
CA LYS A 166 16.67 -22.47 9.75
C LYS A 166 15.80 -23.66 10.17
N GLU A 167 15.25 -23.62 11.39
CA GLU A 167 14.38 -24.67 11.92
C GLU A 167 12.95 -24.61 11.33
N ALA A 168 12.59 -23.54 10.61
CA ALA A 168 11.28 -23.43 10.02
C ALA A 168 11.03 -24.48 8.92
N THR A 169 9.84 -25.07 8.92
CA THR A 169 9.45 -26.11 7.96
C THR A 169 9.26 -25.59 6.54
N SER A 170 8.91 -24.32 6.39
CA SER A 170 8.82 -23.59 5.12
C SER A 170 9.23 -22.13 5.31
N GLU A 171 9.16 -21.32 4.25
CA GLU A 171 9.54 -19.90 4.29
C GLU A 171 8.80 -19.13 5.41
N PRO A 172 9.51 -18.53 6.37
CA PRO A 172 8.89 -17.75 7.44
C PRO A 172 8.26 -16.45 6.95
N ILE A 173 8.88 -15.83 5.95
CA ILE A 173 8.39 -14.64 5.28
C ILE A 173 7.72 -15.06 3.97
N ILE A 174 6.53 -14.53 3.71
CA ILE A 174 5.75 -14.84 2.50
C ILE A 174 5.26 -13.56 1.84
N VAL A 175 4.92 -13.61 0.54
CA VAL A 175 4.36 -12.43 -0.16
C VAL A 175 2.83 -12.39 -0.15
N GLU A 176 2.17 -13.41 0.40
CA GLU A 176 0.71 -13.54 0.36
C GLU A 176 0.02 -12.30 1.01
N PRO A 177 -0.70 -11.49 0.23
CA PRO A 177 -1.38 -10.34 0.79
C PRO A 177 -2.65 -10.74 1.53
N THR A 178 -3.02 -9.96 2.52
CA THR A 178 -4.39 -9.97 3.05
C THR A 178 -5.22 -9.03 2.19
N VAL A 179 -6.35 -9.52 1.67
CA VAL A 179 -7.27 -8.75 0.84
C VAL A 179 -8.59 -8.54 1.57
N ILE A 180 -8.88 -7.30 1.93
CA ILE A 180 -10.18 -6.85 2.42
C ILE A 180 -10.93 -6.32 1.19
N GLY A 181 -12.11 -6.84 0.88
CA GLY A 181 -12.79 -6.53 -0.38
C GLY A 181 -14.30 -6.55 -0.28
N GLY A 182 -14.96 -5.95 -1.28
CA GLY A 182 -16.41 -5.81 -1.32
C GLY A 182 -16.94 -4.69 -0.42
N VAL A 183 -16.11 -3.69 -0.09
CA VAL A 183 -16.58 -2.54 0.71
C VAL A 183 -17.39 -1.63 -0.21
N ASN A 184 -18.70 -1.62 -0.03
CA ASN A 184 -19.61 -0.74 -0.77
C ASN A 184 -19.37 0.71 -0.39
N MET A 185 -18.94 1.52 -1.36
CA MET A 185 -18.70 2.94 -1.21
C MET A 185 -19.99 3.72 -1.41
N ASP A 186 -20.49 4.31 -0.33
CA ASP A 186 -21.55 5.32 -0.36
C ASP A 186 -20.98 6.73 -0.59
N ASP A 187 -21.88 7.71 -0.74
CA ASP A 187 -21.51 9.11 -0.93
C ASP A 187 -20.99 9.79 0.34
N ALA A 188 -20.94 9.09 1.48
CA ALA A 188 -20.39 9.62 2.72
C ALA A 188 -18.89 9.35 2.85
N PHE A 189 -18.31 8.42 2.07
CA PHE A 189 -16.86 8.25 2.03
C PHE A 189 -16.18 9.45 1.37
N ARG A 190 -15.25 10.07 2.10
CA ARG A 190 -14.56 11.29 1.67
C ARG A 190 -13.16 11.00 1.19
N PHE A 191 -12.40 10.24 1.97
CA PHE A 191 -10.97 10.08 1.73
C PHE A 191 -10.50 8.67 2.01
N LEU A 192 -9.50 8.24 1.25
CA LEU A 192 -8.70 7.07 1.53
C LEU A 192 -7.26 7.51 1.82
N LEU A 193 -6.74 7.09 2.95
CA LEU A 193 -5.39 7.40 3.39
C LEU A 193 -4.53 6.14 3.37
N PHE A 194 -3.34 6.22 2.80
CA PHE A 194 -2.27 5.25 3.02
C PHE A 194 -1.15 5.88 3.84
N VAL A 195 -0.64 5.13 4.81
CA VAL A 195 0.45 5.59 5.67
C VAL A 195 1.53 4.53 5.73
N SER A 196 2.77 4.98 5.55
CA SER A 196 3.92 4.08 5.57
C SER A 196 4.25 3.58 6.99
N PRO A 197 4.95 2.44 7.12
CA PRO A 197 5.28 1.87 8.43
C PRO A 197 6.14 2.77 9.31
N THR A 198 6.92 3.67 8.71
CA THR A 198 7.83 4.59 9.41
C THR A 198 7.07 5.67 10.16
N VAL A 199 5.93 6.12 9.63
CA VAL A 199 5.02 7.05 10.31
C VAL A 199 4.41 6.38 11.54
N VAL A 200 3.94 5.13 11.40
CA VAL A 200 3.38 4.34 12.50
C VAL A 200 4.41 4.20 13.64
N ARG A 201 5.66 3.84 13.30
CA ARG A 201 6.76 3.77 14.28
C ARG A 201 7.05 5.11 14.93
N ALA A 202 7.02 6.21 14.17
CA ALA A 202 7.25 7.53 14.72
C ALA A 202 6.18 7.92 15.74
N ILE A 203 4.91 7.65 15.44
CA ILE A 203 3.80 7.88 16.37
C ILE A 203 3.98 7.07 17.65
N HIS A 204 4.35 5.79 17.55
CA HIS A 204 4.60 4.97 18.74
C HIS A 204 5.80 5.49 19.56
N ILE A 205 6.78 6.13 18.94
CA ILE A 205 7.90 6.75 19.66
C ILE A 205 7.49 8.06 20.35
N ILE A 206 6.61 8.85 19.71
CA ILE A 206 6.09 10.12 20.24
C ILE A 206 5.08 9.86 21.38
N LYS A 207 4.15 8.91 21.16
CA LYS A 207 3.08 8.52 22.09
C LYS A 207 3.07 6.98 22.28
N PRO A 208 3.94 6.40 23.14
CA PRO A 208 4.07 4.94 23.30
C PRO A 208 2.81 4.20 23.76
N SER A 209 1.92 4.89 24.48
CA SER A 209 0.69 4.30 25.02
C SER A 209 -0.56 4.63 24.20
N ALA A 210 -0.43 5.40 23.11
CA ALA A 210 -1.58 5.81 22.32
C ALA A 210 -1.86 4.82 21.19
N ASN A 211 -3.13 4.66 20.86
CA ASN A 211 -3.53 3.99 19.65
C ASN A 211 -3.14 4.85 18.43
N VAL A 212 -2.47 4.24 17.45
CA VAL A 212 -1.96 4.95 16.28
C VAL A 212 -3.09 5.45 15.39
N ASN A 213 -4.16 4.66 15.23
CA ASN A 213 -5.30 5.04 14.40
C ASN A 213 -6.04 6.24 15.01
N GLU A 214 -6.25 6.23 16.33
CA GLU A 214 -6.86 7.36 17.04
C GLU A 214 -5.98 8.62 16.97
N THR A 215 -4.67 8.48 17.16
CA THR A 215 -3.76 9.62 17.07
C THR A 215 -3.74 10.22 15.66
N LEU A 216 -3.74 9.38 14.62
CA LEU A 216 -3.84 9.85 13.23
C LEU A 216 -5.19 10.51 12.97
N ALA A 217 -6.29 9.94 13.48
CA ALA A 217 -7.61 10.52 13.39
C ALA A 217 -7.66 11.94 13.96
N GLU A 218 -7.18 12.11 15.20
CA GLU A 218 -7.13 13.40 15.87
C GLU A 218 -6.37 14.44 15.04
N TRP A 219 -5.19 14.09 14.53
CA TRP A 219 -4.36 15.01 13.77
C TRP A 219 -4.93 15.34 12.40
N ILE A 220 -5.48 14.36 11.69
CA ILE A 220 -6.10 14.58 10.38
C ILE A 220 -7.34 15.44 10.52
N VAL A 221 -8.22 15.16 11.48
CA VAL A 221 -9.43 15.94 11.70
C VAL A 221 -9.09 17.38 12.11
N ALA A 222 -8.08 17.57 12.95
CA ALA A 222 -7.60 18.91 13.32
C ALA A 222 -7.08 19.67 12.10
N GLU A 223 -6.28 19.04 11.24
CA GLU A 223 -5.74 19.70 10.05
C GLU A 223 -6.81 19.95 8.98
N ILE A 224 -7.78 19.06 8.79
CA ILE A 224 -8.89 19.29 7.83
C ILE A 224 -9.71 20.53 8.24
N LYS A 225 -9.93 20.75 9.54
CA LYS A 225 -10.66 21.93 10.02
C LYS A 225 -9.91 23.25 9.76
N ASN A 226 -8.59 23.21 9.69
CA ASN A 226 -7.73 24.39 9.60
C ASN A 226 -7.21 24.68 8.19
N ASN A 227 -7.30 23.72 7.28
CA ASN A 227 -6.72 23.81 5.94
C ASN A 227 -7.76 23.83 4.85
N ARG A 228 -7.37 24.46 3.73
CA ARG A 228 -8.19 24.52 2.53
C ARG A 228 -7.98 23.27 1.67
N THR A 229 -6.74 22.93 1.26
CA THR A 229 -6.52 21.78 0.34
C THR A 229 -6.10 20.47 1.02
N ILE A 230 -6.33 19.35 0.35
CA ILE A 230 -6.06 17.98 0.83
C ILE A 230 -4.57 17.67 0.91
N GLU A 231 -3.80 18.08 -0.10
CA GLU A 231 -2.35 17.91 -0.14
C GLU A 231 -1.69 18.67 1.02
N SER A 232 -2.24 19.84 1.36
CA SER A 232 -1.83 20.62 2.52
C SER A 232 -2.09 19.87 3.83
N VAL A 233 -3.22 19.17 3.96
CA VAL A 233 -3.53 18.35 5.15
C VAL A 233 -2.49 17.24 5.30
N ALA A 234 -2.26 16.43 4.27
CA ALA A 234 -1.34 15.30 4.35
C ALA A 234 0.09 15.74 4.70
N GLN A 235 0.57 16.79 4.03
CA GLN A 235 1.90 17.33 4.28
C GLN A 235 2.01 17.93 5.69
N LYS A 236 1.02 18.69 6.16
CA LYS A 236 1.06 19.29 7.51
C LYS A 236 1.00 18.26 8.62
N VAL A 237 0.17 17.22 8.49
CA VAL A 237 0.16 16.10 9.43
C VAL A 237 1.54 15.44 9.45
N LEU A 238 2.13 15.18 8.29
CA LEU A 238 3.46 14.56 8.19
C LEU A 238 4.57 15.45 8.77
N ASP A 239 4.53 16.76 8.52
CA ASP A 239 5.48 17.73 9.06
C ASP A 239 5.40 17.82 10.58
N ASN A 240 4.18 17.83 11.14
CA ASN A 240 3.95 17.81 12.58
C ASN A 240 4.53 16.53 13.22
N ILE A 241 4.31 15.37 12.59
CA ILE A 241 4.89 14.10 13.02
C ILE A 241 6.41 14.16 13.02
N CYS A 242 6.99 14.62 11.91
CA CYS A 242 8.44 14.77 11.77
C CYS A 242 8.99 15.69 12.86
N HIS A 243 8.36 16.84 13.10
CA HIS A 243 8.78 17.81 14.10
C HIS A 243 8.75 17.23 15.51
N GLN A 244 7.66 16.57 15.90
CA GLN A 244 7.54 15.95 17.22
C GLN A 244 8.52 14.78 17.39
N TYR A 245 8.70 13.96 16.36
CA TYR A 245 9.66 12.86 16.34
C TYR A 245 11.10 13.36 16.53
N ASP A 246 11.49 14.38 15.77
CA ASP A 246 12.81 14.99 15.86
C ASP A 246 13.03 15.63 17.25
N GLY A 247 11.98 16.20 17.84
CA GLY A 247 11.98 16.69 19.22
C GLY A 247 12.33 15.60 20.23
N VAL A 248 11.65 14.44 20.16
CA VAL A 248 11.92 13.28 21.03
C VAL A 248 13.31 12.69 20.79
N LEU A 249 13.75 12.62 19.53
CA LEU A 249 15.09 12.13 19.19
C LEU A 249 16.18 13.01 19.81
N LYS A 250 16.05 14.34 19.72
CA LYS A 250 17.02 15.26 20.32
C LYS A 250 17.13 15.06 21.83
N THR A 251 16.01 14.83 22.53
CA THR A 251 16.03 14.52 23.97
C THR A 251 16.71 13.18 24.25
N LYS A 252 16.43 12.15 23.45
CA LYS A 252 17.03 10.81 23.60
C LYS A 252 18.52 10.77 23.27
N ILE A 253 18.97 11.49 22.25
CA ILE A 253 20.38 11.60 21.87
C ILE A 253 21.16 12.37 22.94
N ALA A 254 20.58 13.43 23.51
CA ALA A 254 21.20 14.10 24.67
C ALA A 254 21.41 13.15 25.86
N SER A 255 20.58 12.11 25.97
CA SER A 255 20.69 11.05 26.99
C SER A 255 21.43 9.77 26.55
N SER A 256 21.81 9.61 25.27
CA SER A 256 22.41 8.36 24.76
C SER A 256 23.41 8.59 23.61
N GLN A 257 24.56 7.90 23.66
CA GLN A 257 25.62 7.97 22.64
C GLN A 257 25.35 7.12 21.37
N LYS A 258 24.11 7.08 20.87
CA LYS A 258 23.80 6.41 19.59
C LYS A 258 23.27 7.41 18.57
N SER A 259 23.83 7.36 17.36
CA SER A 259 23.26 8.03 16.21
C SER A 259 21.95 7.35 15.84
N ILE A 260 20.84 8.10 15.90
CA ILE A 260 19.52 7.63 15.49
C ILE A 260 19.17 8.40 14.21
N THR A 261 19.06 7.68 13.10
CA THR A 261 18.59 8.23 11.83
C THR A 261 17.09 7.97 11.67
N ARG A 262 16.42 8.84 10.91
CA ARG A 262 15.00 8.73 10.58
C ARG A 262 14.86 8.13 9.19
N ASP A 263 14.11 7.04 9.07
CA ASP A 263 13.71 6.49 7.78
C ASP A 263 12.71 7.42 7.07
N SER A 264 12.62 7.33 5.74
CA SER A 264 11.65 8.11 4.96
C SER A 264 10.21 7.85 5.41
N MET A 265 9.45 8.92 5.61
CA MET A 265 8.03 8.86 5.99
C MET A 265 7.18 9.28 4.79
N SER A 266 6.07 8.58 4.56
CA SER A 266 5.15 8.91 3.47
C SER A 266 3.71 8.69 3.89
N MET A 267 2.86 9.59 3.40
CA MET A 267 1.40 9.53 3.53
C MET A 267 0.82 9.88 2.16
N LEU A 268 -0.14 9.09 1.70
CA LEU A 268 -0.88 9.34 0.47
C LEU A 268 -2.35 9.53 0.81
N PHE A 269 -2.92 10.66 0.40
CA PHE A 269 -4.28 11.04 0.71
C PHE A 269 -5.06 11.12 -0.61
N ILE A 270 -6.13 10.34 -0.73
CA ILE A 270 -6.87 10.15 -1.96
C ILE A 270 -8.31 10.61 -1.74
N PRO A 271 -8.79 11.67 -2.44
CA PRO A 271 -10.20 12.02 -2.44
C PRO A 271 -11.04 10.96 -3.15
N LEU A 272 -12.15 10.56 -2.53
CA LEU A 272 -13.09 9.57 -3.08
C LEU A 272 -14.38 10.20 -3.64
N CYS A 273 -14.71 11.43 -3.23
CA CYS A 273 -15.87 12.17 -3.73
C CYS A 273 -15.44 13.53 -4.32
N SER A 274 -15.89 13.83 -5.56
CA SER A 274 -15.56 15.07 -6.29
C SER A 274 -16.08 16.34 -5.61
N ASN A 275 -17.26 16.28 -4.96
CA ASN A 275 -17.96 17.45 -4.41
C ASN A 275 -17.21 18.13 -3.23
N MET A 276 -16.18 17.49 -2.67
CA MET A 276 -15.35 18.10 -1.62
C MET A 276 -14.13 18.83 -2.17
N VAL A 277 -13.66 18.52 -3.39
CA VAL A 277 -12.61 19.32 -4.05
C VAL A 277 -13.10 20.77 -4.20
N GLU A 278 -14.38 20.96 -4.55
CA GLU A 278 -15.03 22.27 -4.67
C GLU A 278 -15.16 23.03 -3.33
N LYS A 279 -15.39 22.34 -2.21
CA LYS A 279 -15.55 22.99 -0.89
C LYS A 279 -14.23 23.31 -0.19
N LEU A 280 -13.20 22.52 -0.47
CA LEU A 280 -11.87 22.64 0.11
C LEU A 280 -10.98 23.56 -0.75
N ASP A 281 -11.27 23.72 -2.04
CA ASP A 281 -10.55 24.62 -2.94
C ASP A 281 -11.48 25.56 -3.74
N PRO A 282 -12.00 26.63 -3.11
CA PRO A 282 -12.80 27.64 -3.82
C PRO A 282 -11.99 28.45 -4.86
N GLU A 283 -10.65 28.38 -4.84
CA GLU A 283 -9.83 29.03 -5.87
C GLU A 283 -9.81 28.20 -7.16
N ASN A 284 -10.07 26.89 -7.09
CA ASN A 284 -10.18 26.04 -8.27
C ASN A 284 -11.42 26.38 -9.11
N GLU A 285 -12.53 26.82 -8.49
CA GLU A 285 -13.74 27.28 -9.20
C GLU A 285 -13.46 28.55 -10.03
N VAL A 286 -12.66 29.47 -9.49
CA VAL A 286 -12.22 30.69 -10.21
C VAL A 286 -11.22 30.32 -11.30
N ARG A 287 -10.33 29.35 -11.06
CA ARG A 287 -9.36 28.86 -12.04
C ARG A 287 -10.03 28.11 -13.18
N GLU A 288 -11.02 27.27 -12.91
CA GLU A 288 -11.81 26.57 -13.92
C GLU A 288 -12.70 27.53 -14.72
N GLN A 289 -13.32 28.54 -14.09
CA GLN A 289 -14.07 29.58 -14.80
C GLN A 289 -13.16 30.48 -15.66
N GLN A 290 -11.91 30.72 -15.25
CA GLN A 290 -10.90 31.43 -16.04
C GLN A 290 -10.32 30.57 -17.17
N ILE A 291 -10.21 29.25 -16.99
CA ILE A 291 -9.81 28.30 -18.04
C ILE A 291 -10.93 28.14 -19.08
N LEU A 292 -12.19 28.11 -18.66
CA LEU A 292 -13.37 28.10 -19.55
C LEU A 292 -13.56 29.41 -20.34
N THR A 293 -13.02 30.53 -19.85
CA THR A 293 -13.05 31.80 -20.60
C THR A 293 -11.80 32.06 -21.44
N GLN A 294 -10.73 31.24 -21.32
CA GLN A 294 -9.51 31.38 -22.13
C GLN A 294 -9.24 30.19 -23.06
N THR A 295 -10.03 29.13 -23.01
CA THR A 295 -10.01 28.08 -24.04
C THR A 295 -11.02 28.42 -25.14
N ASN A 296 -10.58 29.21 -26.12
CA ASN A 296 -11.10 29.01 -27.47
C ASN A 296 -10.90 27.54 -27.81
N GLY A 297 -11.99 26.89 -28.20
CA GLY A 297 -12.17 25.46 -28.05
C GLY A 297 -11.16 24.58 -28.79
N ASP A 298 -10.94 23.41 -28.20
CA ASP A 298 -10.81 22.19 -28.98
C ASP A 298 -11.67 21.08 -28.33
N SER A 299 -12.41 20.41 -29.20
CA SER A 299 -13.71 19.74 -28.96
C SER A 299 -13.76 18.50 -28.03
N ASN A 300 -12.73 18.20 -27.23
CA ASN A 300 -12.59 16.84 -26.65
C ASN A 300 -12.53 16.71 -25.12
N ASN A 301 -12.92 17.72 -24.34
CA ASN A 301 -13.28 17.63 -22.91
C ASN A 301 -12.56 16.54 -22.07
N CYS A 302 -11.22 16.45 -22.20
CA CYS A 302 -10.42 15.38 -21.60
C CYS A 302 -9.63 15.96 -20.43
N VAL A 303 -9.71 15.29 -19.28
CA VAL A 303 -8.92 15.62 -18.09
C VAL A 303 -7.44 15.44 -18.43
N GLN A 304 -6.63 16.46 -18.13
CA GLN A 304 -5.19 16.43 -18.33
C GLN A 304 -4.55 15.36 -17.40
N PRO A 305 -3.74 14.43 -17.93
CA PRO A 305 -3.08 13.43 -17.10
C PRO A 305 -2.13 14.07 -16.09
N TYR A 306 -2.10 13.54 -14.86
CA TYR A 306 -1.24 14.01 -13.75
C TYR A 306 0.26 13.86 -14.03
N VAL A 307 0.62 13.00 -14.98
CA VAL A 307 2.00 12.79 -15.44
C VAL A 307 2.19 13.55 -16.75
N ASP A 308 3.13 14.48 -16.76
CA ASP A 308 3.55 15.17 -17.97
C ASP A 308 4.32 14.22 -18.88
N PHE A 309 3.67 13.80 -19.98
CA PHE A 309 4.27 12.93 -20.98
C PHE A 309 4.99 13.69 -22.10
N SER A 310 5.15 15.03 -22.00
CA SER A 310 5.77 15.84 -23.06
C SER A 310 7.20 15.38 -23.39
N GLU A 311 7.96 14.96 -22.39
CA GLU A 311 9.31 14.39 -22.57
C GLU A 311 9.28 12.99 -23.21
N PHE A 312 8.22 12.21 -22.96
CA PHE A 312 8.04 10.91 -23.60
C PHE A 312 7.62 11.06 -25.07
N GLU A 313 6.72 12.01 -25.38
CA GLU A 313 6.26 12.28 -26.74
C GLU A 313 7.39 12.79 -27.65
N THR A 314 8.42 13.41 -27.08
CA THR A 314 9.60 13.90 -27.80
C THR A 314 10.80 12.95 -27.74
N SER A 315 10.68 11.81 -27.05
CA SER A 315 11.76 10.83 -26.91
C SER A 315 12.00 10.04 -28.19
N GLU A 316 13.26 9.89 -28.60
CA GLU A 316 13.66 9.01 -29.72
C GLU A 316 13.30 7.53 -29.48
N LEU A 317 13.06 7.13 -28.23
CA LEU A 317 12.69 5.76 -27.86
C LEU A 317 11.18 5.52 -27.85
N ARG A 318 10.36 6.55 -28.06
CA ARG A 318 8.90 6.49 -27.98
C ARG A 318 8.32 5.34 -28.78
N ASP A 319 8.66 5.23 -30.05
CA ASP A 319 8.08 4.22 -30.94
C ASP A 319 8.52 2.80 -30.56
N THR A 320 9.74 2.65 -30.02
CA THR A 320 10.23 1.37 -29.49
C THR A 320 9.43 0.95 -28.25
N VAL A 321 9.16 1.90 -27.35
CA VAL A 321 8.38 1.64 -26.14
C VAL A 321 6.92 1.32 -26.49
N LEU A 322 6.31 2.07 -27.41
CA LEU A 322 4.93 1.82 -27.86
C LEU A 322 4.81 0.46 -28.55
N ALA A 323 5.76 0.08 -29.41
CA ALA A 323 5.79 -1.24 -30.04
C ALA A 323 5.88 -2.37 -29.01
N LYS A 324 6.66 -2.17 -27.94
CA LYS A 324 6.79 -3.16 -26.86
C LYS A 324 5.51 -3.26 -26.02
N ILE A 325 4.84 -2.14 -25.74
CA ILE A 325 3.54 -2.11 -25.08
C ILE A 325 2.49 -2.85 -25.91
N GLU A 326 2.46 -2.62 -27.22
CA GLU A 326 1.50 -3.28 -28.11
C GLU A 326 1.77 -4.79 -28.21
N SER A 327 3.03 -5.20 -28.29
CA SER A 327 3.42 -6.61 -28.23
C SER A 327 2.99 -7.28 -26.92
N LEU A 328 3.11 -6.59 -25.77
CA LEU A 328 2.66 -7.10 -24.48
C LEU A 328 1.13 -7.21 -24.42
N LYS A 329 0.40 -6.20 -24.91
CA LYS A 329 -1.07 -6.26 -24.99
C LYS A 329 -1.53 -7.45 -25.82
N GLN A 330 -0.92 -7.67 -26.98
CA GLN A 330 -1.26 -8.80 -27.84
C GLN A 330 -0.95 -10.15 -27.17
N TYR A 331 0.22 -10.28 -26.53
CA TYR A 331 0.58 -11.48 -25.77
C TYR A 331 -0.45 -11.82 -24.68
N TYR A 332 -0.91 -10.84 -23.90
CA TYR A 332 -1.92 -11.07 -22.87
C TYR A 332 -3.31 -11.37 -23.45
N LYS A 333 -3.66 -10.78 -24.60
CA LYS A 333 -4.91 -11.08 -25.31
C LYS A 333 -4.93 -12.51 -25.85
N ASP A 334 -3.81 -12.97 -26.40
CA ASP A 334 -3.68 -14.33 -26.93
C ASP A 334 -3.68 -15.37 -25.80
N LYS A 335 -3.02 -15.06 -24.66
CA LYS A 335 -3.04 -15.91 -23.46
C LYS A 335 -4.45 -16.02 -22.85
N LYS A 336 -5.23 -14.94 -22.87
CA LYS A 336 -6.65 -14.94 -22.46
C LYS A 336 -7.51 -15.82 -23.39
N THR A 337 -7.24 -15.80 -24.69
CA THR A 337 -7.97 -16.60 -25.69
C THR A 337 -7.63 -18.10 -25.57
N MET A 338 -6.38 -18.43 -25.26
CA MET A 338 -5.96 -19.81 -24.99
C MET A 338 -6.62 -20.41 -23.74
N HIS A 339 -6.84 -19.62 -22.68
CA HIS A 339 -7.59 -20.11 -21.50
C HIS A 339 -9.06 -20.40 -21.80
N ILE A 340 -9.70 -19.61 -22.67
CA ILE A 340 -11.10 -19.83 -23.08
C ILE A 340 -11.24 -21.12 -23.91
N ILE A 341 -10.27 -21.44 -24.78
CA ILE A 341 -10.31 -22.66 -25.61
C ILE A 341 -10.02 -23.93 -24.79
N THR A 342 -9.30 -23.84 -23.66
CA THR A 342 -9.05 -25.01 -22.79
C THR A 342 -10.20 -25.33 -21.81
N GLU A 343 -11.24 -24.50 -21.77
CA GLU A 343 -12.42 -24.69 -20.90
C GLU A 343 -13.69 -25.12 -21.67
N GLU A 344 -13.62 -25.31 -22.99
CA GLU A 344 -14.58 -26.10 -23.80
C GLU A 344 -14.07 -27.53 -24.02
#